data_AF-A0A2S9G816-F1
#
_entry.id   AF-A0A2S9G816-F1
#
_cell.length_a   1.000
_cell.length_b   1.000
_cell.length_c   1.000
_cell.angle_alpha   90.00
_cell.angle_beta   90.00
_cell.angle_gamma   90.00
#
_symmetry.space_group_name_H-M   'P 1'
#
loop_
_entity.id
_entity.type
_entity.pdbx_description
1 polymer ?
#
loop_
_entity_poly.entity_id
_entity_poly.type
_entity_poly.pdbx_seq_one_letter_code
_entity_poly.pdbx_strand_id
1 'polypeptide(L)'
;MEPVYGPGERGVDPPPPGEYPFTRGNFASGYRGKTWTFRQYYGFGTAEESNQRYRYLLGQGGTGLSVALDLPTQCGYDSDDEEY
;
A
#
# COMPACT_ATOMS: atom_id res chain seq x y z
N MET A 1 -0.88 22.09 -19.37
CA MET A 1 0.04 22.50 -18.28
C MET A 1 0.89 23.62 -18.83
N GLU A 2 1.12 24.66 -18.03
CA GLU A 2 2.02 25.75 -18.40
C GLU A 2 3.48 25.30 -18.26
N PRO A 3 4.41 25.85 -19.05
CA PRO A 3 5.81 25.40 -19.07
C PRO A 3 6.62 25.84 -17.86
N VAL A 4 6.24 26.93 -17.19
CA VAL A 4 6.89 27.46 -15.99
C VAL A 4 5.83 28.07 -15.07
N TYR A 5 5.98 27.85 -13.77
CA TYR A 5 5.17 28.49 -12.72
C TYR A 5 6.05 29.41 -11.87
N GLY A 6 5.67 30.67 -11.74
CA GLY A 6 6.35 31.70 -10.98
C GLY A 6 5.75 31.98 -9.60
N PRO A 7 6.43 32.76 -8.73
CA PRO A 7 5.95 33.07 -7.38
C PRO A 7 4.58 33.77 -7.33
N GLY A 8 4.21 34.53 -8.37
CA GLY A 8 2.92 35.21 -8.48
C GLY A 8 1.73 34.27 -8.71
N GLU A 9 2.00 33.01 -9.09
CA GLU A 9 0.99 31.97 -9.28
C GLU A 9 0.81 31.11 -8.02
N ARG A 10 1.52 31.44 -6.94
CA ARG A 10 1.43 30.74 -5.66
C ARG A 10 0.08 31.07 -5.00
N GLY A 11 -0.73 30.03 -4.80
CA GLY A 11 -1.94 30.12 -3.99
C GLY A 11 -1.66 30.28 -2.49
N VAL A 12 -2.73 30.21 -1.69
CA VAL A 12 -2.63 30.23 -0.21
C VAL A 12 -1.86 29.01 0.27
N ASP A 13 -0.96 29.22 1.23
CA ASP A 13 -0.24 28.12 1.87
C ASP A 13 -1.20 27.18 2.60
N PRO A 14 -1.13 25.86 2.37
CA PRO A 14 -1.96 24.93 3.11
C PRO A 14 -1.57 24.89 4.60
N PRO A 15 -2.50 24.50 5.48
CA PRO A 15 -2.22 24.29 6.91
C PRO A 15 -1.06 23.33 7.16
N PRO A 16 -0.46 23.34 8.36
CA PRO A 16 0.53 22.35 8.79
C PRO A 16 0.06 20.89 8.55
N PRO A 17 0.99 19.94 8.35
CA PRO A 17 0.62 18.52 8.30
C PRO A 17 -0.09 18.09 9.60
N GLY A 18 -1.05 17.18 9.50
CA GLY A 18 -1.87 16.76 10.63
C GLY A 18 -3.07 17.65 10.94
N GLU A 19 -3.27 18.74 10.20
CA GLU A 19 -4.44 19.61 10.33
C GLU A 19 -5.32 19.54 9.08
N TYR A 20 -6.64 19.62 9.26
CA TYR A 20 -7.60 19.66 8.14
C TYR A 20 -7.26 20.83 7.18
N PRO A 21 -7.29 20.64 5.84
CA PRO A 21 -7.80 19.48 5.10
C PRO A 21 -6.72 18.42 4.78
N PHE A 22 -5.63 18.38 5.54
CA PHE A 22 -4.55 17.39 5.46
C PHE A 22 -3.79 17.40 4.13
N THR A 23 -3.78 18.53 3.42
CA THR A 23 -3.07 18.70 2.14
C THR A 23 -1.59 18.31 2.25
N ARG A 24 -0.97 18.53 3.42
CA ARG A 24 0.44 18.21 3.69
C ARG A 24 0.65 16.83 4.35
N GLY A 25 -0.40 16.03 4.46
CA GLY A 25 -0.40 14.73 5.14
C GLY A 25 -1.25 14.74 6.41
N ASN A 26 -1.74 13.56 6.80
CA ASN A 26 -2.62 13.35 7.96
C ASN A 26 -1.87 13.23 9.30
N PHE A 27 -0.55 13.06 9.29
CA PHE A 27 0.27 12.98 10.49
C PHE A 27 1.19 14.20 10.61
N ALA A 28 1.18 14.87 11.75
CA ALA A 28 2.00 16.06 12.00
C ALA A 28 3.51 15.84 11.81
N SER A 29 4.02 14.67 12.20
CA SER A 29 5.43 14.30 12.01
C SER A 29 5.73 13.73 10.62
N GLY A 30 4.71 13.41 9.81
CA GLY A 30 4.85 12.63 8.58
C GLY A 30 5.77 11.42 8.75
N TYR A 31 6.66 11.21 7.77
CA TYR A 31 7.62 10.11 7.78
C TYR A 31 8.81 10.28 8.73
N ARG A 32 8.96 11.44 9.38
CA ARG A 32 9.96 11.63 10.45
C ARG A 32 9.57 10.88 11.72
N GLY A 33 8.27 10.66 11.94
CA GLY A 33 7.77 9.87 13.07
C GLY A 33 7.69 8.38 12.77
N LYS A 34 7.14 8.01 11.60
CA LYS A 34 7.06 6.62 11.15
C LYS A 34 7.12 6.57 9.63
N THR A 35 8.00 5.73 9.09
CA THR A 35 8.06 5.49 7.64
C THR A 35 6.78 4.80 7.14
N TRP A 36 6.53 4.89 5.83
CA TRP A 36 5.42 4.14 5.23
C TRP A 36 5.62 2.63 5.40
N THR A 37 4.53 1.88 5.34
CA THR A 37 4.62 0.41 5.39
C THR A 37 5.14 -0.10 4.05
N PHE A 38 6.25 -0.82 4.06
CA PHE A 38 6.75 -1.53 2.90
C PHE A 38 5.98 -2.84 2.78
N ARG A 39 4.89 -2.82 2.00
CA ARG A 39 3.95 -3.93 1.86
C ARG A 39 4.00 -4.49 0.45
N GLN A 40 4.57 -5.68 0.32
CA GLN A 40 4.56 -6.40 -0.96
C GLN A 40 3.24 -7.12 -1.13
N TYR A 41 2.70 -7.05 -2.35
CA TYR A 41 1.52 -7.80 -2.77
C TYR A 41 1.97 -9.12 -3.40
N TYR A 42 1.61 -10.23 -2.79
CA TYR A 42 2.00 -11.56 -3.23
C TYR A 42 0.95 -12.60 -2.86
N GLY A 43 0.81 -13.62 -3.69
CA GLY A 43 -0.01 -14.80 -3.44
C GLY A 43 0.00 -15.66 -4.69
N PHE A 44 0.53 -16.88 -4.57
CA PHE A 44 0.63 -17.85 -5.65
C PHE A 44 0.88 -19.24 -5.06
N GLY A 45 0.41 -20.28 -5.74
CA GLY A 45 0.58 -21.66 -5.29
C GLY A 45 -0.23 -21.97 -4.03
N THR A 46 0.25 -22.91 -3.22
CA THR A 46 -0.45 -23.28 -1.97
C THR A 46 -0.23 -22.26 -0.86
N ALA A 47 -1.02 -22.39 0.21
CA ALA A 47 -0.86 -21.58 1.42
C ALA A 47 0.55 -21.72 2.03
N GLU A 48 1.12 -22.92 2.03
CA GLU A 48 2.46 -23.20 2.56
C GLU A 48 3.55 -22.49 1.74
N GLU A 49 3.49 -22.58 0.41
CA GLU A 49 4.43 -21.92 -0.50
C GLU A 49 4.36 -20.41 -0.36
N SER A 50 3.15 -19.86 -0.32
CA SER A 50 2.91 -18.44 -0.07
C SER A 50 3.45 -18.00 1.30
N ASN A 51 3.25 -18.79 2.36
CA ASN A 51 3.79 -18.50 3.68
C ASN A 51 5.32 -18.52 3.71
N GLN A 52 5.96 -19.48 3.04
CA GLN A 52 7.42 -19.49 2.92
C GLN A 52 7.92 -18.22 2.24
N ARG A 53 7.24 -17.75 1.19
CA ARG A 53 7.56 -16.49 0.55
C ARG A 53 7.35 -15.29 1.47
N TYR A 54 6.24 -15.23 2.21
CA TYR A 54 5.98 -14.14 3.16
C TYR A 54 7.09 -14.02 4.22
N ARG A 55 7.53 -15.14 4.78
CA ARG A 55 8.63 -15.17 5.75
C ARG A 55 9.93 -14.65 5.13
N TYR A 56 10.22 -15.05 3.89
CA TYR A 56 11.36 -14.51 3.15
C TYR A 56 11.26 -12.98 2.98
N LEU A 57 10.12 -12.46 2.52
CA LEU A 57 9.92 -11.03 2.28
C LEU A 57 10.03 -10.19 3.57
N LEU A 58 9.51 -10.71 4.69
CA LEU A 58 9.71 -10.08 6.01
C LEU A 58 11.18 -10.10 6.41
N GLY A 59 11.90 -11.21 6.17
CA GLY A 59 13.34 -11.31 6.40
C GLY A 59 14.17 -10.35 5.53
N GLN A 60 13.65 -9.90 4.38
CA GLN A 60 14.26 -8.88 3.52
C GLN A 60 13.89 -7.44 3.91
N GLY A 61 13.28 -7.23 5.07
CA GLY A 61 12.93 -5.89 5.59
C GLY A 61 11.54 -5.39 5.18
N GLY A 62 10.69 -6.25 4.62
CA GLY A 62 9.27 -5.94 4.47
C GLY A 62 8.62 -5.67 5.83
N THR A 63 7.76 -4.65 5.90
CA THR A 63 7.06 -4.26 7.16
C THR A 63 5.56 -4.49 7.11
N GLY A 64 5.05 -5.08 6.02
CA GLY A 64 3.69 -5.56 5.88
C GLY A 64 3.54 -6.59 4.77
N LEU A 65 2.45 -7.36 4.83
CA LEU A 65 2.08 -8.35 3.81
C LEU A 65 0.73 -8.01 3.19
N SER A 66 0.58 -8.19 1.89
CA SER A 66 -0.73 -8.12 1.22
C SER A 66 -0.89 -9.38 0.40
N VAL A 67 -2.03 -10.07 0.60
CA VAL A 67 -2.29 -11.39 0.03
C VAL A 67 -3.07 -11.25 -1.26
N ALA A 68 -2.54 -11.81 -2.34
CA ALA A 68 -3.31 -12.07 -3.55
C ALA A 68 -3.97 -13.44 -3.43
N LEU A 69 -5.20 -13.56 -3.90
CA LEU A 69 -5.93 -14.83 -3.94
C LEU A 69 -6.09 -15.25 -5.40
N ASP A 70 -6.28 -16.55 -5.64
CA ASP A 70 -6.65 -17.02 -6.98
C ASP A 70 -8.06 -16.54 -7.36
N LEU A 71 -8.45 -16.75 -8.62
CA LEU A 71 -9.74 -16.31 -9.10
C LEU A 71 -10.91 -17.06 -8.43
N PRO A 72 -10.88 -18.40 -8.25
CA PRO A 72 -11.94 -19.12 -7.54
C PRO A 72 -12.21 -18.56 -6.15
N THR A 73 -11.17 -18.36 -5.32
CA THR A 73 -11.33 -17.79 -3.98
C THR A 73 -11.90 -16.37 -4.02
N GLN A 74 -11.51 -15.56 -5.00
CA GLN A 74 -12.07 -14.20 -5.17
C GLN A 74 -13.54 -14.21 -5.58
N CYS A 75 -13.96 -15.21 -6.35
CA CYS A 75 -15.34 -15.39 -6.80
C CYS A 75 -16.21 -16.16 -5.79
N GLY A 76 -15.60 -16.77 -4.76
CA GLY A 76 -16.31 -17.51 -3.71
C GLY A 76 -16.55 -18.98 -4.04
N TYR A 77 -15.80 -19.56 -4.98
CA TYR A 77 -15.82 -20.99 -5.29
C TYR A 77 -14.80 -21.73 -4.43
N ASP A 78 -15.17 -22.94 -3.99
CA ASP A 78 -14.26 -23.85 -3.32
C ASP A 78 -13.26 -24.45 -4.32
N SER A 79 -12.10 -24.90 -3.84
CA SER A 79 -11.04 -25.44 -4.71
C SER A 79 -11.39 -26.80 -5.35
N ASP A 80 -12.45 -27.45 -4.88
CA ASP A 80 -12.98 -28.72 -5.36
C ASP A 80 -14.37 -28.57 -6.03
N ASP A 81 -14.78 -27.35 -6.37
CA ASP A 81 -15.99 -27.11 -7.17
C ASP A 81 -15.87 -27.80 -8.54
N GLU A 82 -16.93 -28.49 -8.98
CA GLU A 82 -16.95 -29.25 -10.23
C GLU A 82 -17.24 -28.37 -11.46
N GLU A 83 -17.89 -27.21 -11.27
CA GLU A 83 -18.36 -26.35 -12.35
C GLU A 83 -17.38 -25.21 -12.71
N TYR A 84 -16.31 -25.00 -11.93
CA TYR A 84 -15.31 -23.94 -12.15
C TYR A 84 -13.86 -24.40 -11.95
#